data_AF-A0A7C2J4T3-F1
#
_entry.id   AF-A0A7C2J4T3-F1
#
_cell.length_a   1.000
_cell.length_b   1.000
_cell.length_c   1.000
_cell.angle_alpha   90.00
_cell.angle_beta   90.00
_cell.angle_gamma   90.00
#
_symmetry.space_group_name_H-M   'P 1'
#
loop_
_entity.id
_entity.type
_entity.pdbx_description
1 polymer ?
#
loop_
_entity_poly.entity_id
_entity_poly.type
_entity_poly.pdbx_seq_one_letter_code
_entity_poly.pdbx_strand_id
1 'polypeptide(L)'
;MTSAKSATSANSMSTRPWYRRRGSAPPSLLSRRRRGDYIRHMPLFGPPGERIAYFVFRGAAAGPPLVLLHGFTASSASFAENIEGLRQHFEVVAVELLGHGDSDAPDDAAAYRPERAIARIAGLLDALGYGEVLLCGHSLGGAVALLFALEYPARTAGVIVINSNSAAGDATWRAQARENLAALAERVRREGTAFLKSTRLYPAHSRRLPEQAKQLLTEDFERLTPQGIAHTATELVANVNVLERLGELRVPVLVIIGDRDSEFVENAPKLLKAFPPGLARAVTVEGAGHAANLEAPERFERAVLTFAREIGYLPRPEAGGERMNTVLTVLGGLLVAGGLALIGASFLTGSGDSHPPATGAGSTATPAATERVAGERTPGPASPTASRAPATATPTPRLSGGAAPPTATPTAATATPVPPTATATPRPPTSTPTPAPTATPTPTPQSPQARIAGPSSAAVGEPVTFSNASTGIAGAELLDVSWSATGGRFTSAGDGEATIVFEEPGCYEVFLVLVFSNEQRLSASHAIAVGDAACE
;
A
#
# COMPACT_ATOMS: atom_id res chain seq x y z
N MET A 1 -35.39 -51.83 59.80
CA MET A 1 -35.86 -51.78 58.39
C MET A 1 -34.71 -52.19 57.47
N THR A 2 -35.01 -52.55 56.23
CA THR A 2 -34.13 -53.12 55.18
C THR A 2 -32.82 -52.33 54.98
N SER A 3 -31.63 -52.95 54.95
CA SER A 3 -31.05 -53.91 53.96
C SER A 3 -30.53 -53.17 52.71
N ALA A 4 -29.20 -52.99 52.50
CA ALA A 4 -28.21 -53.94 51.95
C ALA A 4 -28.33 -54.12 50.40
N LYS A 5 -27.33 -54.56 49.60
CA LYS A 5 -26.05 -55.26 49.84
C LYS A 5 -25.14 -55.18 48.57
N SER A 6 -23.91 -55.73 48.65
CA SER A 6 -23.06 -56.35 47.58
C SER A 6 -23.23 -55.90 46.10
N ALA A 7 -22.24 -55.41 45.34
CA ALA A 7 -20.82 -55.80 45.09
C ALA A 7 -20.62 -56.99 44.11
N THR A 8 -19.49 -56.95 43.35
CA THR A 8 -18.87 -57.98 42.45
C THR A 8 -19.62 -58.40 41.16
N SER A 9 -19.00 -58.89 40.07
CA SER A 9 -17.63 -58.79 39.48
C SER A 9 -17.58 -59.49 38.08
N ALA A 10 -16.39 -59.56 37.42
CA ALA A 10 -16.05 -60.36 36.22
C ALA A 10 -16.68 -59.93 34.86
N ASN A 11 -15.92 -59.72 33.76
CA ASN A 11 -15.21 -60.66 32.85
C ASN A 11 -16.15 -61.61 32.07
N SER A 12 -16.01 -61.88 30.76
CA SER A 12 -15.07 -61.42 29.69
C SER A 12 -15.72 -61.69 28.30
N MET A 13 -15.27 -61.22 27.13
CA MET A 13 -14.04 -61.58 26.38
C MET A 13 -13.84 -60.67 25.13
N SER A 14 -12.64 -60.74 24.51
CA SER A 14 -12.26 -60.51 23.09
C SER A 14 -13.03 -59.48 22.22
N THR A 15 -12.40 -58.54 21.49
CA THR A 15 -11.16 -58.69 20.69
C THR A 15 -10.20 -57.48 20.79
N ARG A 16 -9.06 -57.57 20.08
CA ARG A 16 -7.95 -56.60 19.97
C ARG A 16 -7.58 -56.43 18.46
N PRO A 17 -6.68 -55.50 18.07
CA PRO A 17 -6.37 -54.18 18.64
C PRO A 17 -6.19 -53.04 17.57
N TRP A 18 -6.46 -51.78 17.91
CA TRP A 18 -5.77 -50.61 17.30
C TRP A 18 -5.55 -49.49 18.35
N TYR A 19 -4.66 -48.54 18.05
CA TYR A 19 -3.91 -47.77 19.07
C TYR A 19 -4.57 -46.45 19.54
N ARG A 20 -3.98 -45.83 20.58
CA ARG A 20 -4.52 -44.68 21.33
C ARG A 20 -3.84 -43.34 20.99
N ARG A 21 -4.67 -42.28 20.94
CA ARG A 21 -4.38 -40.87 21.32
C ARG A 21 -3.30 -40.13 20.47
N ARG A 22 -3.15 -38.80 20.51
CA ARG A 22 -3.82 -37.73 21.30
C ARG A 22 -4.60 -36.77 20.39
N GLY A 23 -5.43 -35.90 20.98
CA GLY A 23 -6.22 -34.90 20.24
C GLY A 23 -5.43 -33.64 19.89
N SER A 24 -5.90 -32.92 18.89
CA SER A 24 -5.41 -31.61 18.46
C SER A 24 -5.97 -30.47 19.32
N ALA A 25 -5.10 -29.59 19.79
CA ALA A 25 -5.48 -28.24 20.20
C ALA A 25 -5.62 -27.36 18.94
N PRO A 26 -6.42 -26.28 18.96
CA PRO A 26 -6.39 -25.29 17.88
C PRO A 26 -5.02 -24.59 17.82
N PRO A 27 -4.55 -24.18 16.64
CA PRO A 27 -3.25 -23.52 16.47
C PRO A 27 -3.29 -22.06 16.95
N SER A 28 -3.21 -21.86 18.27
CA SER A 28 -2.83 -20.58 18.87
C SER A 28 -1.30 -20.49 19.05
N LEU A 29 -0.78 -19.27 19.29
CA LEU A 29 0.64 -18.93 19.47
C LEU A 29 1.49 -18.70 18.20
N LEU A 30 1.06 -17.80 17.31
CA LEU A 30 1.96 -17.05 16.42
C LEU A 30 2.44 -15.73 17.07
N SER A 31 3.02 -15.81 18.27
CA SER A 31 3.44 -14.63 19.05
C SER A 31 4.85 -14.14 18.66
N ARG A 32 4.95 -12.89 18.16
CA ARG A 32 6.16 -12.11 17.83
C ARG A 32 7.18 -12.72 16.82
N ARG A 33 7.32 -14.03 16.69
CA ARG A 33 8.43 -14.68 15.98
C ARG A 33 8.50 -14.39 14.48
N ARG A 34 7.37 -14.27 13.77
CA ARG A 34 7.35 -13.93 12.33
C ARG A 34 7.64 -12.44 12.00
N ARG A 35 8.08 -11.63 12.97
CA ARG A 35 8.84 -10.39 12.72
C ARG A 35 10.36 -10.58 12.79
N GLY A 36 10.85 -11.70 13.35
CA GLY A 36 12.27 -11.98 13.49
C GLY A 36 12.99 -12.17 12.16
N ASP A 37 12.31 -12.77 11.19
CA ASP A 37 12.84 -13.02 9.83
C ASP A 37 12.72 -11.78 8.90
N TYR A 38 12.09 -10.70 9.39
CA TYR A 38 11.77 -9.48 8.62
C TYR A 38 12.30 -8.18 9.25
N ILE A 39 12.91 -8.23 10.44
CA ILE A 39 13.50 -7.07 11.11
C ILE A 39 14.99 -7.31 11.33
N ARG A 40 15.82 -6.57 10.57
CA ARG A 40 17.09 -6.02 11.09
C ARG A 40 17.56 -4.74 10.39
N HIS A 41 17.29 -4.56 9.09
CA HIS A 41 17.39 -3.25 8.43
C HIS A 41 16.17 -2.94 7.57
N MET A 42 15.34 -2.02 8.05
CA MET A 42 14.34 -1.34 7.24
C MET A 42 15.06 -0.20 6.50
N PRO A 43 15.15 -0.21 5.16
CA PRO A 43 15.84 0.84 4.45
C PRO A 43 15.01 2.13 4.53
N LEU A 44 15.63 3.15 5.12
CA LEU A 44 15.11 4.52 5.15
C LEU A 44 15.68 5.29 3.95
N PHE A 45 14.83 5.97 3.19
CA PHE A 45 15.22 6.82 2.06
C PHE A 45 14.93 8.30 2.32
N GLY A 46 15.93 9.15 2.08
CA GLY A 46 15.86 10.61 2.25
C GLY A 46 16.92 11.16 3.21
N PRO A 47 16.99 12.48 3.39
CA PRO A 47 17.87 13.09 4.40
C PRO A 47 17.29 12.89 5.81
N PRO A 48 18.13 12.72 6.86
CA PRO A 48 17.66 12.54 8.24
C PRO A 48 16.68 13.64 8.69
N GLY A 49 15.55 13.24 9.25
CA GLY A 49 14.43 14.11 9.60
C GLY A 49 13.32 14.15 8.55
N GLU A 50 13.58 13.75 7.29
CA GLU A 50 12.58 13.65 6.22
C GLU A 50 12.55 12.25 5.56
N ARG A 51 13.11 11.21 6.20
CA ARG A 51 13.18 9.87 5.62
C ARG A 51 11.83 9.18 5.58
N ILE A 52 11.55 8.50 4.48
CA ILE A 52 10.45 7.53 4.35
C ILE A 52 11.00 6.11 4.51
N ALA A 53 10.28 5.26 5.24
CA ALA A 53 10.56 3.83 5.30
C ALA A 53 9.98 3.12 4.08
N TYR A 54 10.69 2.11 3.57
CA TYR A 54 10.17 1.27 2.50
C TYR A 54 10.62 -0.18 2.64
N PHE A 55 9.90 -1.09 1.99
CA PHE A 55 10.18 -2.52 1.98
C PHE A 55 10.11 -3.02 0.54
N VAL A 56 11.07 -3.85 0.14
CA VAL A 56 11.13 -4.43 -1.21
C VAL A 56 10.99 -5.94 -1.12
N PHE A 57 9.96 -6.48 -1.78
CA PHE A 57 9.65 -7.90 -1.81
C PHE A 57 9.77 -8.43 -3.23
N ARG A 58 10.70 -9.36 -3.44
CA ARG A 58 10.96 -10.01 -4.72
C ARG A 58 10.32 -11.40 -4.79
N GLY A 59 9.90 -11.80 -5.97
CA GLY A 59 9.56 -13.18 -6.30
C GLY A 59 10.77 -14.00 -6.72
N ALA A 60 10.53 -15.23 -7.16
CA ALA A 60 11.55 -16.08 -7.79
C ALA A 60 11.92 -15.62 -9.22
N ALA A 61 11.15 -14.69 -9.81
CA ALA A 61 11.41 -14.05 -11.08
C ALA A 61 11.40 -12.53 -10.92
N ALA A 62 12.19 -11.83 -11.75
CA ALA A 62 12.22 -10.37 -11.80
C ALA A 62 10.94 -9.82 -12.47
N GLY A 63 9.89 -9.60 -11.67
CA GLY A 63 8.68 -8.90 -12.09
C GLY A 63 8.88 -7.38 -12.13
N PRO A 64 8.08 -6.64 -12.91
CA PRO A 64 8.15 -5.18 -12.95
C PRO A 64 7.66 -4.56 -11.63
N PRO A 65 8.08 -3.33 -11.27
CA PRO A 65 7.84 -2.76 -9.95
C PRO A 65 6.38 -2.35 -9.68
N LEU A 66 5.87 -2.74 -8.51
CA LEU A 66 4.55 -2.35 -7.99
C LEU A 66 4.70 -1.60 -6.67
N VAL A 67 4.38 -0.31 -6.67
CA VAL A 67 4.54 0.58 -5.51
C VAL A 67 3.22 0.70 -4.74
N LEU A 68 3.23 0.37 -3.45
CA LEU A 68 2.06 0.33 -2.57
C LEU A 68 2.09 1.50 -1.56
N LEU A 69 1.05 2.33 -1.56
CA LEU A 69 0.90 3.53 -0.71
C LEU A 69 -0.30 3.38 0.24
N HIS A 70 -0.09 3.54 1.55
CA HIS A 70 -1.13 3.29 2.57
C HIS A 70 -2.06 4.47 2.86
N GLY A 71 -3.11 4.21 3.64
CA GLY A 71 -4.07 5.22 4.11
C GLY A 71 -3.58 6.06 5.29
N PHE A 72 -4.31 7.13 5.63
CA PHE A 72 -4.04 7.95 6.82
C PHE A 72 -4.16 7.10 8.11
N THR A 73 -3.26 7.33 9.08
CA THR A 73 -3.13 6.54 10.32
C THR A 73 -2.81 5.05 10.14
N ALA A 74 -2.40 4.62 8.94
CA ALA A 74 -1.97 3.25 8.64
C ALA A 74 -0.45 3.18 8.36
N SER A 75 0.01 2.05 7.82
CA SER A 75 1.42 1.73 7.56
C SER A 75 1.55 0.80 6.34
N SER A 76 2.76 0.33 6.02
CA SER A 76 2.99 -0.76 5.06
C SER A 76 2.14 -2.01 5.33
N ALA A 77 1.77 -2.27 6.59
CA ALA A 77 0.88 -3.36 6.98
C ALA A 77 -0.54 -3.26 6.37
N SER A 78 -0.92 -2.11 5.79
CA SER A 78 -2.12 -1.97 4.94
C SER A 78 -2.17 -2.96 3.77
N PHE A 79 -1.05 -3.59 3.40
CA PHE A 79 -0.97 -4.55 2.30
C PHE A 79 -0.40 -5.92 2.72
N ALA A 80 -0.27 -6.20 4.03
CA ALA A 80 0.44 -7.37 4.55
C ALA A 80 -0.06 -8.71 3.97
N GLU A 81 -1.38 -8.86 3.82
CA GLU A 81 -2.01 -10.08 3.27
C GLU A 81 -1.80 -10.22 1.75
N ASN A 82 -1.40 -9.15 1.04
CA ASN A 82 -1.26 -9.12 -0.41
C ASN A 82 0.19 -9.30 -0.90
N ILE A 83 1.19 -9.10 -0.03
CA ILE A 83 2.61 -9.13 -0.42
C ILE A 83 2.99 -10.46 -1.08
N GLU A 84 2.52 -11.59 -0.53
CA GLU A 84 2.88 -12.93 -1.03
C GLU A 84 2.28 -13.23 -2.41
N GLY A 85 1.02 -12.86 -2.65
CA GLY A 85 0.37 -13.04 -3.95
C GLY A 85 0.90 -12.07 -5.02
N LEU A 86 1.22 -10.83 -4.64
CA LEU A 86 1.72 -9.82 -5.58
C LEU A 86 3.20 -10.04 -5.95
N ARG A 87 4.07 -10.45 -5.00
CA ARG A 87 5.51 -10.64 -5.29
C ARG A 87 5.80 -11.78 -6.26
N GLN A 88 4.84 -12.68 -6.48
CA GLN A 88 4.94 -13.73 -7.51
C GLN A 88 4.88 -13.17 -8.95
N HIS A 89 4.51 -11.89 -9.11
CA HIS A 89 4.30 -11.24 -10.41
C HIS A 89 4.98 -9.87 -10.53
N PHE A 90 5.29 -9.21 -9.41
CA PHE A 90 5.89 -7.88 -9.37
C PHE A 90 7.10 -7.83 -8.42
N GLU A 91 7.99 -6.86 -8.60
CA GLU A 91 8.85 -6.41 -7.49
C GLU A 91 8.04 -5.42 -6.64
N VAL A 92 7.56 -5.88 -5.47
CA VAL A 92 6.61 -5.10 -4.66
C VAL A 92 7.36 -4.17 -3.72
N VAL A 93 7.07 -2.88 -3.81
CA VAL A 93 7.64 -1.83 -2.95
C VAL A 93 6.55 -1.26 -2.05
N ALA A 94 6.50 -1.68 -0.79
CA ALA A 94 5.61 -1.03 0.18
C ALA A 94 6.31 0.21 0.74
N VAL A 95 5.67 1.38 0.60
CA VAL A 95 6.22 2.67 1.05
C VAL A 95 5.39 3.22 2.20
N GLU A 96 6.08 3.71 3.22
CA GLU A 96 5.46 4.40 4.35
C GLU A 96 5.56 5.92 4.15
N LEU A 97 4.46 6.61 4.41
CA LEU A 97 4.39 8.06 4.28
C LEU A 97 5.00 8.73 5.53
N LEU A 98 5.49 9.95 5.36
CA LEU A 98 6.08 10.73 6.46
C LEU A 98 5.13 10.80 7.68
N GLY A 99 5.67 10.65 8.88
CA GLY A 99 4.89 10.58 10.13
C GLY A 99 4.09 9.28 10.36
N HIS A 100 4.32 8.23 9.56
CA HIS A 100 3.64 6.93 9.67
C HIS A 100 4.63 5.75 9.66
N GLY A 101 4.21 4.65 10.31
CA GLY A 101 5.03 3.44 10.44
C GLY A 101 6.36 3.73 11.11
N ASP A 102 7.46 3.45 10.41
CA ASP A 102 8.83 3.71 10.86
C ASP A 102 9.55 4.81 10.04
N SER A 103 8.76 5.65 9.33
CA SER A 103 9.26 6.88 8.69
C SER A 103 9.54 8.00 9.71
N ASP A 104 10.41 8.96 9.35
CA ASP A 104 10.63 10.15 10.17
C ASP A 104 9.33 10.97 10.33
N ALA A 105 9.22 11.67 11.46
CA ALA A 105 8.07 12.50 11.81
C ALA A 105 8.51 13.92 12.24
N PRO A 106 9.01 14.76 11.30
CA PRO A 106 9.52 16.10 11.62
C PRO A 106 8.43 17.06 12.10
N ASP A 107 8.87 18.12 12.80
CA ASP A 107 8.04 19.27 13.20
C ASP A 107 7.81 20.27 12.04
N ASP A 108 8.52 20.17 10.92
CA ASP A 108 8.24 21.00 9.75
C ASP A 108 6.96 20.55 9.05
N ALA A 109 5.92 21.39 9.14
CA ALA A 109 4.68 21.23 8.40
C ALA A 109 4.89 21.13 6.88
N ALA A 110 5.80 21.93 6.31
CA ALA A 110 5.99 21.97 4.86
C ALA A 110 6.51 20.65 4.28
N ALA A 111 7.27 19.87 5.06
CA ALA A 111 7.74 18.53 4.71
C ALA A 111 6.59 17.55 4.35
N TYR A 112 5.39 17.72 4.88
CA TYR A 112 4.24 16.81 4.65
C TYR A 112 3.43 17.14 3.39
N ARG A 113 3.71 18.26 2.71
CA ARG A 113 2.88 18.73 1.59
C ARG A 113 2.83 17.75 0.41
N PRO A 114 1.76 17.75 -0.41
CA PRO A 114 1.57 16.75 -1.47
C PRO A 114 2.74 16.69 -2.45
N GLU A 115 3.32 17.84 -2.80
CA GLU A 115 4.46 17.97 -3.71
C GLU A 115 5.75 17.38 -3.10
N ARG A 116 5.94 17.52 -1.78
CA ARG A 116 7.05 16.88 -1.05
C ARG A 116 6.85 15.37 -0.91
N ALA A 117 5.61 14.91 -0.73
CA ALA A 117 5.29 13.49 -0.66
C ALA A 117 5.62 12.77 -1.99
N ILE A 118 5.13 13.29 -3.12
CA ILE A 118 5.41 12.70 -4.44
C ILE A 118 6.90 12.82 -4.85
N ALA A 119 7.58 13.90 -4.45
CA ALA A 119 9.01 14.07 -4.73
C ALA A 119 9.89 13.05 -3.98
N ARG A 120 9.54 12.68 -2.73
CA ARG A 120 10.23 11.58 -2.03
C ARG A 120 9.99 10.24 -2.68
N ILE A 121 8.76 9.97 -3.13
CA ILE A 121 8.45 8.76 -3.90
C ILE A 121 9.29 8.74 -5.18
N ALA A 122 9.34 9.83 -5.96
CA ALA A 122 10.13 9.90 -7.20
C ALA A 122 11.63 9.64 -6.94
N GLY A 123 12.21 10.28 -5.92
CA GLY A 123 13.60 10.03 -5.53
C GLY A 123 13.87 8.61 -5.06
N LEU A 124 12.90 7.96 -4.41
CA LEU A 124 12.99 6.54 -4.05
C LEU A 124 12.99 5.65 -5.29
N LEU A 125 12.17 5.95 -6.31
CA LEU A 125 12.19 5.22 -7.58
C LEU A 125 13.52 5.39 -8.30
N ASP A 126 14.11 6.60 -8.28
CA ASP A 126 15.43 6.86 -8.84
C ASP A 126 16.53 6.08 -8.11
N ALA A 127 16.49 6.03 -6.78
CA ALA A 127 17.43 5.29 -5.94
C ALA A 127 17.31 3.76 -6.08
N LEU A 128 16.12 3.26 -6.45
CA LEU A 128 15.88 1.84 -6.76
C LEU A 128 16.05 1.51 -8.26
N GLY A 129 16.30 2.50 -9.12
CA GLY A 129 16.54 2.33 -10.56
C GLY A 129 15.28 2.10 -11.41
N TYR A 130 14.08 2.40 -10.89
CA TYR A 130 12.82 2.15 -11.60
C TYR A 130 12.45 3.29 -12.55
N GLY A 131 12.57 3.04 -13.86
CA GLY A 131 12.13 3.99 -14.90
C GLY A 131 10.62 4.23 -14.89
N GLU A 132 9.81 3.17 -14.80
CA GLU A 132 8.34 3.23 -14.79
C GLU A 132 7.77 2.24 -13.77
N VAL A 133 6.72 2.65 -13.04
CA VAL A 133 6.06 1.83 -12.01
C VAL A 133 4.55 1.71 -12.20
N LEU A 134 3.97 0.61 -11.73
CA LEU A 134 2.54 0.54 -11.41
C LEU A 134 2.33 1.02 -9.97
N LEU A 135 1.42 1.98 -9.77
CA LEU A 135 1.10 2.50 -8.44
C LEU A 135 -0.21 1.89 -7.92
N CYS A 136 -0.24 1.51 -6.64
CA CYS A 136 -1.46 1.11 -5.93
C CYS A 136 -1.58 1.87 -4.61
N GLY A 137 -2.67 2.58 -4.42
CA GLY A 137 -2.87 3.45 -3.26
C GLY A 137 -4.19 3.19 -2.53
N HIS A 138 -4.11 2.99 -1.22
CA HIS A 138 -5.27 2.87 -0.34
C HIS A 138 -5.63 4.23 0.27
N SER A 139 -6.91 4.62 0.19
CA SER A 139 -7.44 5.82 0.85
C SER A 139 -6.61 7.07 0.52
N LEU A 140 -5.92 7.67 1.49
CA LEU A 140 -4.96 8.76 1.26
C LEU A 140 -3.92 8.42 0.16
N GLY A 141 -3.29 7.25 0.24
CA GLY A 141 -2.30 6.78 -0.74
C GLY A 141 -2.87 6.70 -2.16
N GLY A 142 -4.18 6.48 -2.32
CA GLY A 142 -4.86 6.53 -3.62
C GLY A 142 -4.88 7.93 -4.25
N ALA A 143 -5.02 8.98 -3.43
CA ALA A 143 -4.93 10.36 -3.88
C ALA A 143 -3.47 10.77 -4.16
N VAL A 144 -2.51 10.30 -3.35
CA VAL A 144 -1.07 10.52 -3.57
C VAL A 144 -0.60 9.82 -4.86
N ALA A 145 -1.06 8.60 -5.13
CA ALA A 145 -0.76 7.87 -6.37
C ALA A 145 -1.31 8.59 -7.62
N LEU A 146 -2.55 9.10 -7.56
CA LEU A 146 -3.11 9.91 -8.64
C LEU A 146 -2.37 11.24 -8.84
N LEU A 147 -1.93 11.90 -7.77
CA LEU A 147 -1.13 13.11 -7.87
C LEU A 147 0.25 12.83 -8.49
N PHE A 148 0.91 11.75 -8.07
CA PHE A 148 2.17 11.30 -8.68
C PHE A 148 1.99 11.06 -10.19
N ALA A 149 0.90 10.43 -10.60
CA ALA A 149 0.60 10.16 -12.00
C ALA A 149 0.26 11.41 -12.85
N LEU A 150 -0.17 12.51 -12.20
CA LEU A 150 -0.37 13.81 -12.85
C LEU A 150 0.96 14.55 -13.08
N GLU A 151 1.87 14.53 -12.10
CA GLU A 151 3.16 15.24 -12.17
C GLU A 151 4.27 14.43 -12.85
N TYR A 152 4.23 13.10 -12.75
CA TYR A 152 5.21 12.15 -13.30
C TYR A 152 4.54 11.09 -14.21
N PRO A 153 3.77 11.48 -15.25
CA PRO A 153 3.08 10.53 -16.12
C PRO A 153 4.04 9.58 -16.85
N ALA A 154 5.22 10.07 -17.27
CA ALA A 154 6.27 9.27 -17.91
C ALA A 154 7.05 8.33 -16.95
N ARG A 155 6.67 8.28 -15.66
CA ARG A 155 7.18 7.33 -14.66
C ARG A 155 6.09 6.34 -14.21
N THR A 156 4.89 6.39 -14.80
CA THR A 156 3.70 5.69 -14.29
C THR A 156 3.01 4.88 -15.38
N ALA A 157 3.09 3.54 -15.29
CA ALA A 157 2.38 2.64 -16.20
C ALA A 157 0.85 2.66 -15.99
N GLY A 158 0.41 2.95 -14.76
CA GLY A 158 -0.99 3.03 -14.37
C GLY A 158 -1.18 3.23 -12.88
N VAL A 159 -2.42 3.46 -12.45
CA VAL A 159 -2.78 3.68 -11.04
C VAL A 159 -3.93 2.77 -10.61
N ILE A 160 -3.82 2.20 -9.41
CA ILE A 160 -4.87 1.45 -8.73
C ILE A 160 -5.27 2.23 -7.48
N VAL A 161 -6.57 2.53 -7.33
CA VAL A 161 -7.10 3.34 -6.23
C VAL A 161 -8.09 2.52 -5.42
N ILE A 162 -7.78 2.24 -4.16
CA ILE A 162 -8.68 1.51 -3.24
C ILE A 162 -9.36 2.53 -2.32
N ASN A 163 -10.68 2.67 -2.41
CA ASN A 163 -11.53 3.42 -1.49
C ASN A 163 -11.02 4.82 -1.05
N SER A 164 -10.86 5.75 -2.00
CA SER A 164 -10.25 7.07 -1.75
C SER A 164 -11.23 8.25 -1.86
N ASN A 165 -11.79 8.66 -0.72
CA ASN A 165 -12.52 9.94 -0.64
C ASN A 165 -11.60 11.16 -0.77
N SER A 166 -10.31 11.05 -0.40
CA SER A 166 -9.31 12.09 -0.69
C SER A 166 -9.12 12.32 -2.19
N ALA A 167 -9.25 11.28 -3.03
CA ALA A 167 -9.24 11.43 -4.49
C ALA A 167 -10.58 11.96 -5.02
N ALA A 168 -11.70 11.60 -4.39
CA ALA A 168 -13.06 11.97 -4.81
C ALA A 168 -13.57 13.31 -4.25
N GLY A 169 -12.78 14.01 -3.43
CA GLY A 169 -13.18 15.24 -2.75
C GLY A 169 -13.34 16.44 -3.69
N ASP A 170 -14.54 17.02 -3.73
CA ASP A 170 -14.79 18.31 -4.41
C ASP A 170 -14.51 19.49 -3.47
N ALA A 171 -14.66 20.72 -3.95
CA ALA A 171 -14.42 21.93 -3.15
C ALA A 171 -15.22 21.96 -1.82
N THR A 172 -16.45 21.43 -1.80
CA THR A 172 -17.30 21.37 -0.61
C THR A 172 -16.77 20.33 0.38
N TRP A 173 -16.48 19.11 -0.09
CA TRP A 173 -15.87 18.06 0.74
C TRP A 173 -14.52 18.51 1.29
N ARG A 174 -13.66 19.12 0.46
CA ARG A 174 -12.33 19.58 0.87
C ARG A 174 -12.40 20.76 1.86
N ALA A 175 -13.41 21.63 1.77
CA ALA A 175 -13.65 22.67 2.77
C ALA A 175 -14.03 22.07 4.13
N GLN A 176 -14.99 21.14 4.17
CA GLN A 176 -15.40 20.49 5.42
C GLN A 176 -14.28 19.59 5.99
N ALA A 177 -13.53 18.90 5.11
CA ALA A 177 -12.37 18.11 5.50
C ALA A 177 -11.29 18.98 6.16
N ARG A 178 -10.99 20.18 5.61
CA ARG A 178 -10.03 21.13 6.22
C ARG A 178 -10.42 21.53 7.63
N GLU A 179 -11.68 21.90 7.86
CA GLU A 179 -12.18 22.23 9.20
C GLU A 179 -12.05 21.03 10.16
N ASN A 180 -12.51 19.85 9.74
CA ASN A 180 -12.47 18.64 10.54
C ASN A 180 -11.04 18.17 10.84
N LEU A 181 -10.11 18.30 9.88
CA LEU A 181 -8.71 17.89 10.00
C LEU A 181 -7.89 18.91 10.81
N ALA A 182 -8.22 20.20 10.75
CA ALA A 182 -7.65 21.20 11.65
C ALA A 182 -8.12 20.97 13.10
N ALA A 183 -9.42 20.72 13.32
CA ALA A 183 -9.94 20.36 14.64
C ALA A 183 -9.34 19.05 15.18
N LEU A 184 -9.11 18.06 14.31
CA LEU A 184 -8.40 16.82 14.65
C LEU A 184 -6.95 17.12 15.05
N ALA A 185 -6.21 17.89 14.26
CA ALA A 185 -4.81 18.22 14.49
C ALA A 185 -4.60 19.00 15.79
N GLU A 186 -5.42 20.01 16.07
CA GLU A 186 -5.37 20.76 17.34
C GLU A 186 -5.73 19.89 18.55
N ARG A 187 -6.65 18.93 18.37
CA ARG A 187 -6.95 17.95 19.41
C ARG A 187 -5.78 16.99 19.64
N VAL A 188 -5.14 16.49 18.58
CA VAL A 188 -3.97 15.59 18.66
C VAL A 188 -2.78 16.31 19.30
N ARG A 189 -2.51 17.57 18.95
CA ARG A 189 -1.46 18.40 19.58
C ARG A 189 -1.68 18.59 21.08
N ARG A 190 -2.94 18.75 21.53
CA ARG A 190 -3.30 19.01 22.93
C ARG A 190 -3.44 17.74 23.80
N GLU A 191 -4.04 16.68 23.25
CA GLU A 191 -4.46 15.47 24.00
C GLU A 191 -3.65 14.21 23.61
N GLY A 192 -2.73 14.32 22.65
CA GLY A 192 -2.03 13.21 22.05
C GLY A 192 -2.91 12.35 21.14
N THR A 193 -2.36 11.23 20.65
CA THR A 193 -3.05 10.27 19.78
C THR A 193 -4.02 9.35 20.54
N ALA A 194 -4.02 9.38 21.88
CA ALA A 194 -4.77 8.44 22.72
C ALA A 194 -6.29 8.43 22.46
N PHE A 195 -6.91 9.58 22.16
CA PHE A 195 -8.34 9.63 21.86
C PHE A 195 -8.70 9.00 20.50
N LEU A 196 -7.75 8.88 19.56
CA LEU A 196 -8.01 8.25 18.26
C LEU A 196 -8.40 6.77 18.43
N LYS A 197 -8.01 6.15 19.54
CA LYS A 197 -8.37 4.79 19.97
C LYS A 197 -9.85 4.58 20.28
N SER A 198 -10.67 5.63 20.32
CA SER A 198 -12.14 5.51 20.39
C SER A 198 -12.85 5.75 19.04
N THR A 199 -12.09 5.95 17.96
CA THR A 199 -12.62 6.30 16.63
C THR A 199 -12.53 5.13 15.64
N ARG A 200 -13.17 5.28 14.47
CA ARG A 200 -13.06 4.31 13.36
C ARG A 200 -11.64 4.15 12.77
N LEU A 201 -10.70 5.02 13.13
CA LEU A 201 -9.31 4.97 12.64
C LEU A 201 -8.50 3.87 13.32
N TYR A 202 -8.87 3.46 14.55
CA TYR A 202 -8.07 2.52 15.33
C TYR A 202 -8.29 1.05 14.89
N PRO A 203 -7.28 0.36 14.33
CA PRO A 203 -7.48 -0.94 13.66
C PRO A 203 -8.02 -2.06 14.57
N ALA A 204 -7.72 -2.00 15.88
CA ALA A 204 -8.17 -3.00 16.86
C ALA A 204 -9.71 -3.13 16.95
N HIS A 205 -10.46 -2.08 16.62
CA HIS A 205 -11.93 -2.12 16.59
C HIS A 205 -12.50 -2.80 15.35
N SER A 206 -11.69 -3.07 14.32
CA SER A 206 -12.16 -3.76 13.13
C SER A 206 -12.58 -5.20 13.44
N ARG A 207 -13.72 -5.58 12.85
CA ARG A 207 -14.28 -6.94 12.86
C ARG A 207 -14.14 -7.65 11.51
N ARG A 208 -13.38 -7.05 10.57
CA ARG A 208 -13.28 -7.49 9.16
C ARG A 208 -11.84 -7.62 8.66
N LEU A 209 -10.89 -6.91 9.27
CA LEU A 209 -9.48 -7.13 9.00
C LEU A 209 -9.08 -8.55 9.47
N PRO A 210 -8.31 -9.31 8.67
CA PRO A 210 -7.63 -10.51 9.14
C PRO A 210 -6.80 -10.22 10.39
N GLU A 211 -6.75 -11.18 11.31
CA GLU A 211 -6.20 -10.95 12.65
C GLU A 211 -4.70 -10.59 12.63
N GLN A 212 -3.93 -11.07 11.64
CA GLN A 212 -2.51 -10.71 11.48
C GLN A 212 -2.34 -9.26 11.01
N ALA A 213 -2.90 -8.86 9.87
CA ALA A 213 -2.88 -7.46 9.43
C ALA A 213 -3.47 -6.51 10.50
N LYS A 214 -4.54 -6.91 11.19
CA LYS A 214 -5.13 -6.16 12.31
C LYS A 214 -4.15 -5.92 13.45
N GLN A 215 -3.39 -6.93 13.87
CA GLN A 215 -2.38 -6.80 14.93
C GLN A 215 -1.25 -5.87 14.50
N LEU A 216 -0.69 -6.07 13.30
CA LEU A 216 0.39 -5.22 12.77
C LEU A 216 -0.05 -3.75 12.65
N LEU A 217 -1.17 -3.49 11.98
CA LEU A 217 -1.74 -2.14 11.87
C LEU A 217 -2.04 -1.51 13.23
N THR A 218 -2.42 -2.30 14.24
CA THR A 218 -2.61 -1.80 15.62
C THR A 218 -1.29 -1.39 16.26
N GLU A 219 -0.23 -2.21 16.14
CA GLU A 219 1.09 -1.90 16.69
C GLU A 219 1.77 -0.73 15.99
N ASP A 220 1.49 -0.52 14.70
CA ASP A 220 1.94 0.64 13.93
C ASP A 220 1.15 1.91 14.30
N PHE A 221 -0.16 1.79 14.53
CA PHE A 221 -0.99 2.87 15.07
C PHE A 221 -0.52 3.33 16.46
N GLU A 222 -0.02 2.42 17.30
CA GLU A 222 0.57 2.72 18.61
C GLU A 222 1.92 3.47 18.53
N ARG A 223 2.61 3.49 17.36
CA ARG A 223 3.82 4.29 17.14
C ARG A 223 3.55 5.73 16.64
N LEU A 224 2.30 6.04 16.25
CA LEU A 224 1.95 7.33 15.64
C LEU A 224 2.20 8.52 16.58
N THR A 225 3.03 9.47 16.13
CA THR A 225 3.35 10.68 16.89
C THR A 225 2.25 11.75 16.74
N PRO A 226 2.00 12.58 17.76
CA PRO A 226 1.03 13.67 17.66
C PRO A 226 1.33 14.65 16.52
N GLN A 227 2.60 15.02 16.35
CA GLN A 227 3.03 15.94 15.30
C GLN A 227 2.85 15.32 13.90
N GLY A 228 3.30 14.08 13.68
CA GLY A 228 3.16 13.41 12.38
C GLY A 228 1.72 13.28 11.91
N ILE A 229 0.80 12.93 12.82
CA ILE A 229 -0.63 12.86 12.52
C ILE A 229 -1.26 14.24 12.34
N ALA A 230 -0.90 15.23 13.16
CA ALA A 230 -1.42 16.59 13.03
C ALA A 230 -0.98 17.25 11.71
N HIS A 231 0.28 17.12 11.32
CA HIS A 231 0.78 17.66 10.06
C HIS A 231 0.30 16.88 8.83
N THR A 232 0.23 15.54 8.89
CA THR A 232 -0.37 14.78 7.78
C THR A 232 -1.84 15.17 7.56
N ALA A 233 -2.60 15.39 8.64
CA ALA A 233 -3.97 15.86 8.55
C ALA A 233 -4.09 17.24 7.87
N THR A 234 -3.33 18.24 8.30
CA THR A 234 -3.47 19.63 7.81
C THR A 234 -2.71 19.95 6.52
N GLU A 235 -1.58 19.30 6.27
CA GLU A 235 -0.71 19.61 5.13
C GLU A 235 -0.85 18.63 3.98
N LEU A 236 -1.15 17.34 4.22
CA LEU A 236 -1.31 16.32 3.18
C LEU A 236 -2.78 16.01 2.86
N VAL A 237 -3.54 15.44 3.80
CA VAL A 237 -4.93 14.97 3.58
C VAL A 237 -5.85 16.12 3.18
N ALA A 238 -5.66 17.29 3.79
CA ALA A 238 -6.45 18.49 3.52
C ALA A 238 -6.09 19.24 2.22
N ASN A 239 -4.96 18.93 1.58
CA ASN A 239 -4.44 19.68 0.43
C ASN A 239 -4.23 18.86 -0.83
N VAL A 240 -4.12 17.53 -0.75
CA VAL A 240 -4.10 16.67 -1.93
C VAL A 240 -5.41 16.86 -2.72
N ASN A 241 -5.31 17.50 -3.88
CA ASN A 241 -6.44 17.83 -4.74
C ASN A 241 -6.19 17.33 -6.16
N VAL A 242 -6.72 16.14 -6.45
CA VAL A 242 -6.59 15.51 -7.78
C VAL A 242 -7.86 15.64 -8.62
N LEU A 243 -9.06 15.63 -8.01
CA LEU A 243 -10.35 15.50 -8.70
C LEU A 243 -10.53 16.48 -9.87
N GLU A 244 -10.21 17.75 -9.64
CA GLU A 244 -10.36 18.83 -10.62
C GLU A 244 -9.38 18.73 -11.80
N ARG A 245 -8.30 17.94 -11.63
CA ARG A 245 -7.22 17.74 -12.60
C ARG A 245 -7.26 16.37 -13.27
N LEU A 246 -8.15 15.45 -12.91
CA LEU A 246 -8.15 14.08 -13.45
C LEU A 246 -8.35 14.03 -14.98
N GLY A 247 -8.94 15.06 -15.60
CA GLY A 247 -8.99 15.22 -17.07
C GLY A 247 -7.63 15.45 -17.74
N GLU A 248 -6.60 15.87 -16.99
CA GLU A 248 -5.20 15.98 -17.44
C GLU A 248 -4.51 14.60 -17.52
N LEU A 249 -5.01 13.60 -16.79
CA LEU A 249 -4.37 12.30 -16.64
C LEU A 249 -4.27 11.54 -17.98
N ARG A 250 -3.17 10.82 -18.18
CA ARG A 250 -2.87 10.08 -19.43
C ARG A 250 -2.58 8.59 -19.23
N VAL A 251 -2.54 8.12 -17.99
CA VAL A 251 -2.22 6.73 -17.62
C VAL A 251 -3.50 5.99 -17.20
N PRO A 252 -3.65 4.69 -17.50
CA PRO A 252 -4.84 3.91 -17.12
C PRO A 252 -5.09 3.88 -15.61
N VAL A 253 -6.36 3.77 -15.20
CA VAL A 253 -6.75 3.70 -13.78
C VAL A 253 -7.71 2.54 -13.48
N LEU A 254 -7.43 1.79 -12.43
CA LEU A 254 -8.36 0.86 -11.78
C LEU A 254 -8.88 1.48 -10.47
N VAL A 255 -10.19 1.68 -10.35
CA VAL A 255 -10.84 2.06 -9.09
C VAL A 255 -11.42 0.81 -8.43
N ILE A 256 -10.99 0.51 -7.21
CA ILE A 256 -11.45 -0.63 -6.41
C ILE A 256 -12.38 -0.10 -5.32
N ILE A 257 -13.62 -0.58 -5.33
CA ILE A 257 -14.73 -0.13 -4.48
C ILE A 257 -15.11 -1.29 -3.55
N GLY A 258 -15.01 -1.10 -2.24
CA GLY A 258 -15.66 -2.01 -1.28
C GLY A 258 -17.15 -1.67 -1.17
N ASP A 259 -18.05 -2.62 -1.41
CA ASP A 259 -19.51 -2.39 -1.35
C ASP A 259 -20.02 -2.00 0.05
N ARG A 260 -19.26 -2.32 1.10
CA ARG A 260 -19.48 -1.94 2.50
C ARG A 260 -18.65 -0.73 2.95
N ASP A 261 -18.15 0.07 2.01
CA ASP A 261 -17.68 1.44 2.26
C ASP A 261 -18.68 2.43 1.68
N SER A 262 -19.79 2.66 2.39
CA SER A 262 -20.88 3.52 1.90
C SER A 262 -20.41 4.93 1.56
N GLU A 263 -19.44 5.46 2.31
CA GLU A 263 -18.88 6.80 2.10
C GLU A 263 -18.13 6.89 0.75
N PHE A 264 -17.39 5.84 0.36
CA PHE A 264 -16.76 5.79 -0.97
C PHE A 264 -17.70 5.32 -2.07
N VAL A 265 -18.67 4.42 -1.80
CA VAL A 265 -19.66 3.96 -2.80
C VAL A 265 -20.47 5.14 -3.35
N GLU A 266 -20.85 6.11 -2.50
CA GLU A 266 -21.52 7.34 -2.92
C GLU A 266 -20.61 8.27 -3.76
N ASN A 267 -19.30 8.30 -3.48
CA ASN A 267 -18.34 9.18 -4.14
C ASN A 267 -17.66 8.57 -5.38
N ALA A 268 -17.63 7.25 -5.52
CA ALA A 268 -16.97 6.54 -6.62
C ALA A 268 -17.51 6.90 -8.02
N PRO A 269 -18.84 7.06 -8.26
CA PRO A 269 -19.36 7.50 -9.57
C PRO A 269 -18.86 8.90 -9.99
N LYS A 270 -18.66 9.79 -9.00
CA LYS A 270 -18.14 11.15 -9.21
C LYS A 270 -16.64 11.15 -9.49
N LEU A 271 -15.86 10.30 -8.81
CA LEU A 271 -14.45 10.06 -9.13
C LEU A 271 -14.30 9.49 -10.54
N LEU A 272 -15.07 8.46 -10.89
CA LEU A 272 -15.05 7.83 -12.21
C LEU A 272 -15.39 8.80 -13.35
N LYS A 273 -16.35 9.72 -13.12
CA LYS A 273 -16.76 10.75 -14.09
C LYS A 273 -15.69 11.83 -14.34
N ALA A 274 -14.70 11.99 -13.46
CA ALA A 274 -13.66 13.00 -13.59
C ALA A 274 -12.49 12.58 -14.49
N PHE A 275 -12.35 11.28 -14.79
CA PHE A 275 -11.34 10.77 -15.73
C PHE A 275 -11.76 10.93 -17.20
N PRO A 276 -10.80 11.01 -18.14
CA PRO A 276 -11.07 10.89 -19.57
C PRO A 276 -11.81 9.59 -19.93
N PRO A 277 -12.75 9.60 -20.90
CA PRO A 277 -13.51 8.40 -21.29
C PRO A 277 -12.60 7.22 -21.66
N GLY A 278 -12.84 6.07 -21.04
CA GLY A 278 -12.08 4.84 -21.26
C GLY A 278 -10.74 4.75 -20.53
N LEU A 279 -10.25 5.81 -19.88
CA LEU A 279 -8.98 5.77 -19.14
C LEU A 279 -9.13 5.05 -17.79
N ALA A 280 -10.30 5.13 -17.15
CA ALA A 280 -10.58 4.53 -15.86
C ALA A 280 -11.67 3.46 -15.93
N ARG A 281 -11.51 2.36 -15.18
CA ARG A 281 -12.56 1.36 -14.93
C ARG A 281 -12.69 1.04 -13.45
N ALA A 282 -13.87 0.60 -13.04
CA ALA A 282 -14.16 0.18 -11.66
C ALA A 282 -14.21 -1.35 -11.50
N VAL A 283 -13.90 -1.83 -10.30
CA VAL A 283 -14.24 -3.17 -9.80
C VAL A 283 -14.82 -3.04 -8.40
N THR A 284 -16.02 -3.57 -8.20
CA THR A 284 -16.63 -3.69 -6.88
C THR A 284 -16.22 -5.00 -6.23
N VAL A 285 -15.68 -4.93 -5.02
CA VAL A 285 -15.33 -6.07 -4.17
C VAL A 285 -16.48 -6.29 -3.20
N GLU A 286 -17.39 -7.20 -3.57
CA GLU A 286 -18.55 -7.59 -2.77
C GLU A 286 -18.12 -8.09 -1.37
N GLY A 287 -18.86 -7.69 -0.34
CA GLY A 287 -18.66 -8.04 1.05
C GLY A 287 -17.57 -7.24 1.78
N ALA A 288 -16.78 -6.45 1.08
CA ALA A 288 -15.63 -5.72 1.61
C ALA A 288 -15.92 -4.22 1.77
N GLY A 289 -15.27 -3.55 2.72
CA GLY A 289 -15.36 -2.09 2.91
C GLY A 289 -14.03 -1.40 2.73
N HIS A 290 -13.73 -0.43 3.60
CA HIS A 290 -12.66 0.54 3.38
C HIS A 290 -11.29 -0.10 3.10
N ALA A 291 -10.94 -1.19 3.79
CA ALA A 291 -9.69 -1.93 3.55
C ALA A 291 -9.93 -3.13 2.60
N ALA A 292 -10.50 -2.89 1.43
CA ALA A 292 -11.00 -3.95 0.53
C ALA A 292 -9.93 -4.98 0.10
N ASN A 293 -8.66 -4.57 0.07
CA ASN A 293 -7.52 -5.44 -0.22
C ASN A 293 -7.14 -6.39 0.94
N LEU A 294 -7.46 -6.03 2.18
CA LEU A 294 -7.29 -6.90 3.36
C LEU A 294 -8.57 -7.68 3.69
N GLU A 295 -9.74 -7.10 3.43
CA GLU A 295 -11.03 -7.76 3.67
C GLU A 295 -11.38 -8.84 2.62
N ALA A 296 -10.73 -8.83 1.44
CA ALA A 296 -10.87 -9.86 0.39
C ALA A 296 -9.65 -9.91 -0.56
N PRO A 297 -8.48 -10.38 -0.09
CA PRO A 297 -7.20 -10.31 -0.83
C PRO A 297 -7.25 -10.98 -2.21
N GLU A 298 -7.83 -12.18 -2.32
CA GLU A 298 -7.87 -12.96 -3.57
C GLU A 298 -8.88 -12.42 -4.61
N ARG A 299 -9.72 -11.46 -4.21
CA ARG A 299 -10.56 -10.64 -5.10
C ARG A 299 -9.80 -9.40 -5.56
N PHE A 300 -9.09 -8.73 -4.64
CA PHE A 300 -8.24 -7.57 -4.92
C PHE A 300 -7.07 -7.90 -5.84
N GLU A 301 -6.23 -8.88 -5.50
CA GLU A 301 -5.05 -9.27 -6.28
C GLU A 301 -5.43 -9.69 -7.70
N ARG A 302 -6.54 -10.42 -7.85
CA ARG A 302 -7.09 -10.79 -9.15
C ARG A 302 -7.44 -9.57 -10.00
N ALA A 303 -8.00 -8.52 -9.40
CA ALA A 303 -8.30 -7.28 -10.08
C ALA A 303 -7.03 -6.53 -10.51
N VAL A 304 -6.02 -6.46 -9.62
CA VAL A 304 -4.68 -5.89 -9.90
C VAL A 304 -3.99 -6.62 -11.05
N LEU A 305 -3.91 -7.95 -10.99
CA LEU A 305 -3.25 -8.78 -12.01
C LEU A 305 -3.98 -8.76 -13.36
N THR A 306 -5.31 -8.67 -13.33
CA THR A 306 -6.12 -8.51 -14.56
C THR A 306 -5.85 -7.15 -15.20
N PHE A 307 -5.88 -6.07 -14.41
CA PHE A 307 -5.60 -4.72 -14.89
C PHE A 307 -4.18 -4.58 -15.46
N ALA A 308 -3.17 -5.08 -14.75
CA ALA A 308 -1.78 -5.05 -15.23
C ALA A 308 -1.58 -5.80 -16.57
N ARG A 309 -2.34 -6.88 -16.82
CA ARG A 309 -2.33 -7.65 -18.09
C ARG A 309 -3.16 -7.02 -19.21
N GLU A 310 -4.17 -6.23 -18.87
CA GLU A 310 -4.95 -5.46 -19.83
C GLU A 310 -4.12 -4.32 -20.42
N ILE A 311 -3.44 -3.55 -19.55
CA ILE A 311 -2.59 -2.41 -19.92
C ILE A 311 -1.23 -2.82 -20.49
N GLY A 312 -0.89 -4.12 -20.47
CA GLY A 312 0.36 -4.67 -21.02
C GLY A 312 1.57 -4.60 -20.08
N TYR A 313 1.40 -4.15 -18.83
CA TYR A 313 2.46 -4.06 -17.83
C TYR A 313 2.89 -5.43 -17.29
N LEU A 314 1.98 -6.41 -17.27
CA LEU A 314 2.31 -7.83 -17.10
C LEU A 314 2.05 -8.61 -18.39
N PRO A 315 2.84 -9.67 -18.67
CA PRO A 315 2.57 -10.57 -19.77
C PRO A 315 1.21 -11.25 -19.59
N ARG A 316 0.47 -11.36 -20.69
CA ARG A 316 -0.75 -12.17 -20.75
C ARG A 316 -0.36 -13.66 -20.63
N PRO A 317 -1.12 -14.49 -19.91
CA PRO A 317 -0.88 -15.92 -19.87
C PRO A 317 -0.88 -16.51 -21.28
N GLU A 318 0.03 -17.43 -21.56
CA GLU A 318 0.05 -18.11 -22.86
C GLU A 318 -1.26 -18.89 -23.09
N ALA A 319 -1.79 -18.83 -24.30
CA ALA A 319 -3.07 -19.44 -24.66
C ALA A 319 -2.95 -20.96 -24.93
N GLY A 320 -2.31 -21.69 -24.01
CA GLY A 320 -2.05 -23.13 -24.11
C GLY A 320 -1.76 -23.76 -22.76
N GLY A 321 -2.78 -24.35 -22.13
CA GLY A 321 -2.63 -25.07 -20.85
C GLY A 321 -3.84 -25.95 -20.54
N GLU A 322 -5.02 -25.33 -20.35
CA GLU A 322 -6.27 -26.05 -20.09
C GLU A 322 -7.39 -25.66 -21.06
N ARG A 323 -7.88 -26.64 -21.83
CA ARG A 323 -9.19 -26.54 -22.49
C ARG A 323 -10.30 -26.90 -21.51
N MET A 324 -10.58 -26.00 -20.57
CA MET A 324 -11.73 -26.14 -19.67
C MET A 324 -13.02 -25.97 -20.51
N ASN A 325 -13.91 -26.97 -20.49
CA ASN A 325 -15.13 -26.99 -21.31
C ASN A 325 -16.16 -25.95 -20.82
N THR A 326 -16.06 -24.71 -21.31
CA THR A 326 -17.07 -23.68 -21.07
C THR A 326 -18.26 -23.83 -22.01
N VAL A 327 -19.34 -24.45 -21.53
CA VAL A 327 -20.66 -24.38 -22.18
C VAL A 327 -21.16 -22.94 -22.04
N LEU A 328 -21.25 -22.24 -23.17
CA LEU A 328 -21.45 -20.79 -23.21
C LEU A 328 -22.94 -20.40 -23.18
N THR A 329 -23.55 -20.38 -22.00
CA THR A 329 -24.95 -19.95 -21.80
C THR A 329 -25.09 -18.43 -21.91
N VAL A 330 -25.12 -17.90 -23.14
CA VAL A 330 -25.41 -16.48 -23.41
C VAL A 330 -26.93 -16.25 -23.46
N LEU A 331 -27.52 -15.84 -22.34
CA LEU A 331 -28.88 -15.29 -22.28
C LEU A 331 -28.96 -14.16 -21.24
N GLY A 332 -29.25 -12.93 -21.70
CA GLY A 332 -29.46 -11.78 -20.82
C GLY A 332 -28.77 -10.48 -21.25
N GLY A 333 -29.01 -9.99 -22.48
CA GLY A 333 -28.37 -8.74 -22.93
C GLY A 333 -28.77 -8.14 -24.27
N LEU A 334 -29.87 -8.58 -24.91
CA LEU A 334 -30.20 -8.13 -26.27
C LEU A 334 -31.71 -8.24 -26.60
N LEU A 335 -32.53 -7.31 -26.07
CA LEU A 335 -33.89 -7.03 -26.60
C LEU A 335 -34.51 -5.70 -26.12
N VAL A 336 -33.74 -4.60 -26.08
CA VAL A 336 -34.28 -3.23 -25.87
C VAL A 336 -33.60 -2.23 -26.82
N ALA A 337 -33.99 -2.22 -28.09
CA ALA A 337 -33.84 -1.09 -29.02
C ALA A 337 -34.65 -1.34 -30.31
N GLY A 338 -35.66 -0.51 -30.58
CA GLY A 338 -36.52 -0.59 -31.76
C GLY A 338 -37.87 -1.27 -31.47
N GLY A 339 -39.02 -0.62 -31.67
CA GLY A 339 -39.24 0.78 -32.08
C GLY A 339 -40.72 1.15 -31.95
N LEU A 340 -41.04 2.45 -31.90
CA LEU A 340 -42.42 2.92 -31.67
C LEU A 340 -43.36 2.56 -32.84
N ALA A 341 -44.53 1.99 -32.52
CA ALA A 341 -45.69 2.00 -33.42
C ALA A 341 -47.02 1.96 -32.63
N LEU A 342 -47.71 3.10 -32.62
CA LEU A 342 -49.18 3.27 -32.66
C LEU A 342 -50.07 2.29 -31.85
N ILE A 343 -50.56 2.73 -30.69
CA ILE A 343 -51.83 2.24 -30.14
C ILE A 343 -52.96 3.14 -30.67
N GLY A 344 -53.91 2.57 -31.42
CA GLY A 344 -55.06 3.32 -31.91
C GLY A 344 -56.16 2.45 -32.55
N ALA A 345 -57.39 2.68 -32.11
CA ALA A 345 -58.66 2.29 -32.74
C ALA A 345 -59.06 0.78 -32.82
N SER A 346 -60.01 0.43 -31.95
CA SER A 346 -61.36 -0.06 -32.34
C SER A 346 -61.66 -1.55 -32.56
N PHE A 347 -62.48 -2.06 -31.61
CA PHE A 347 -63.70 -2.87 -31.78
C PHE A 347 -63.75 -4.13 -32.68
N LEU A 348 -64.21 -5.25 -32.09
CA LEU A 348 -65.48 -5.91 -32.49
C LEU A 348 -66.00 -6.94 -31.45
N THR A 349 -67.14 -6.61 -30.81
CA THR A 349 -68.26 -7.46 -30.31
C THR A 349 -68.05 -8.81 -29.57
N GLY A 350 -68.74 -8.95 -28.41
CA GLY A 350 -69.22 -10.22 -27.82
C GLY A 350 -68.99 -10.33 -26.29
N SER A 351 -69.91 -9.94 -25.38
CA SER A 351 -71.16 -10.62 -24.92
C SER A 351 -70.98 -12.09 -24.48
N GLY A 352 -71.33 -12.53 -23.26
CA GLY A 352 -72.01 -11.85 -22.14
C GLY A 352 -71.96 -12.66 -20.81
N ASP A 353 -72.84 -12.33 -19.86
CA ASP A 353 -72.75 -12.70 -18.43
C ASP A 353 -72.90 -14.20 -18.06
N SER A 354 -72.30 -14.61 -16.92
CA SER A 354 -73.00 -15.42 -15.87
C SER A 354 -72.15 -15.64 -14.59
N HIS A 355 -72.85 -15.89 -13.48
CA HIS A 355 -72.36 -16.03 -12.10
C HIS A 355 -73.35 -16.96 -11.34
N PRO A 356 -73.07 -17.41 -10.10
CA PRO A 356 -72.12 -18.44 -9.64
C PRO A 356 -72.86 -19.78 -9.32
N PRO A 357 -72.39 -20.68 -8.42
CA PRO A 357 -72.70 -20.52 -6.98
C PRO A 357 -71.60 -21.00 -5.98
N ALA A 358 -71.84 -20.76 -4.68
CA ALA A 358 -71.07 -21.30 -3.53
C ALA A 358 -71.64 -22.68 -3.09
N THR A 359 -71.07 -23.48 -2.16
CA THR A 359 -70.62 -23.24 -0.76
C THR A 359 -69.66 -24.37 -0.28
N GLY A 360 -68.96 -24.32 0.86
CA GLY A 360 -68.74 -23.26 1.86
C GLY A 360 -68.09 -23.77 3.17
N ALA A 361 -67.53 -22.83 3.97
CA ALA A 361 -66.96 -22.97 5.33
C ALA A 361 -65.67 -23.84 5.53
N GLY A 362 -64.66 -23.41 6.30
CA GLY A 362 -64.50 -22.10 6.97
C GLY A 362 -63.25 -21.97 7.87
N SER A 363 -63.06 -20.78 8.46
CA SER A 363 -62.02 -20.37 9.44
C SER A 363 -60.55 -20.29 8.94
N THR A 364 -59.75 -19.24 9.24
CA THR A 364 -60.00 -18.02 10.07
C THR A 364 -59.03 -16.85 9.74
N ALA A 365 -59.38 -15.64 10.21
CA ALA A 365 -58.47 -14.53 10.59
C ALA A 365 -57.81 -13.61 9.50
N THR A 366 -58.66 -12.87 8.78
CA THR A 366 -58.73 -11.37 8.77
C THR A 366 -57.46 -10.50 9.01
N PRO A 367 -57.13 -9.58 8.08
CA PRO A 367 -56.31 -8.36 8.30
C PRO A 367 -57.19 -7.08 8.46
N ALA A 368 -56.59 -5.90 8.71
CA ALA A 368 -57.30 -4.61 8.67
C ALA A 368 -56.40 -3.39 8.32
N ALA A 369 -56.98 -2.43 7.58
CA ALA A 369 -56.46 -1.08 7.30
C ALA A 369 -57.65 -0.16 6.88
N THR A 370 -57.56 1.18 7.06
CA THR A 370 -58.67 2.10 6.66
C THR A 370 -58.27 3.58 6.46
N GLU A 371 -59.15 4.30 5.75
CA GLU A 371 -59.16 5.75 5.40
C GLU A 371 -60.53 6.39 5.83
N ARG A 372 -60.99 7.64 5.61
CA ARG A 372 -60.65 8.95 4.93
C ARG A 372 -61.67 10.00 5.55
N VAL A 373 -61.78 11.33 5.32
CA VAL A 373 -61.06 12.45 4.64
C VAL A 373 -61.60 13.80 5.17
N ALA A 374 -60.88 14.92 4.96
CA ALA A 374 -61.35 16.35 5.00
C ALA A 374 -61.84 16.96 6.34
N GLY A 375 -61.83 18.30 6.55
CA GLY A 375 -61.23 19.39 5.75
C GLY A 375 -61.59 20.82 6.20
N GLU A 376 -61.15 21.82 5.41
CA GLU A 376 -61.66 23.22 5.29
C GLU A 376 -61.28 24.35 6.31
N ARG A 377 -60.98 25.56 5.75
CA ARG A 377 -61.12 26.97 6.25
C ARG A 377 -59.88 27.85 6.56
N THR A 378 -60.04 29.14 6.24
CA THR A 378 -59.14 30.34 6.34
C THR A 378 -59.96 31.53 6.90
N PRO A 379 -59.48 32.80 7.16
CA PRO A 379 -58.19 33.47 6.83
C PRO A 379 -57.52 34.25 8.01
N GLY A 380 -56.64 35.25 7.72
CA GLY A 380 -55.86 36.09 8.68
C GLY A 380 -56.62 37.31 9.28
N PRO A 381 -55.99 38.48 9.64
CA PRO A 381 -54.77 39.09 9.04
C PRO A 381 -53.81 39.89 10.01
N ALA A 382 -52.92 40.73 9.43
CA ALA A 382 -52.41 42.06 9.90
C ALA A 382 -50.89 42.28 10.16
N SER A 383 -50.42 43.49 9.78
CA SER A 383 -49.10 44.16 10.02
C SER A 383 -49.40 45.65 10.38
N PRO A 384 -48.54 46.72 10.30
CA PRO A 384 -47.11 46.93 9.92
C PRO A 384 -46.28 47.41 11.15
N THR A 385 -45.23 48.27 11.22
CA THR A 385 -44.39 49.20 10.39
C THR A 385 -42.96 49.20 11.01
N ALA A 386 -41.81 49.39 10.34
CA ALA A 386 -41.28 50.38 9.37
C ALA A 386 -40.74 51.71 9.98
N SER A 387 -39.43 52.02 9.79
CA SER A 387 -38.92 53.28 9.15
C SER A 387 -37.39 53.54 9.27
N ARG A 388 -36.82 54.12 8.19
CA ARG A 388 -35.69 55.08 8.08
C ARG A 388 -34.19 54.68 8.25
N ALA A 389 -33.45 55.00 7.18
CA ALA A 389 -32.05 55.47 7.19
C ALA A 389 -31.99 57.03 7.11
N PRO A 390 -30.80 57.65 7.10
CA PRO A 390 -30.30 58.20 5.82
C PRO A 390 -28.78 57.98 5.59
N ALA A 391 -28.23 58.53 4.51
CA ALA A 391 -26.89 58.23 3.99
C ALA A 391 -26.00 59.48 3.76
N THR A 392 -24.68 59.25 3.78
CA THR A 392 -23.56 60.07 3.24
C THR A 392 -22.31 59.17 3.21
N ALA A 393 -21.24 59.40 2.43
CA ALA A 393 -21.04 60.01 1.11
C ALA A 393 -19.61 59.63 0.66
N THR A 394 -19.36 59.33 -0.62
CA THR A 394 -18.02 58.97 -1.12
C THR A 394 -17.11 60.20 -1.29
N PRO A 395 -15.78 60.04 -1.36
CA PRO A 395 -15.18 60.05 -2.70
C PRO A 395 -14.00 59.07 -2.92
N THR A 396 -13.78 58.72 -4.19
CA THR A 396 -12.53 58.14 -4.70
C THR A 396 -11.45 59.20 -4.90
N PRO A 397 -10.19 58.77 -5.11
CA PRO A 397 -9.38 59.35 -6.18
C PRO A 397 -9.01 58.30 -7.24
N ARG A 398 -8.62 58.76 -8.44
CA ARG A 398 -8.26 57.90 -9.59
C ARG A 398 -7.08 58.52 -10.36
N LEU A 399 -6.13 57.67 -10.78
CA LEU A 399 -5.13 57.89 -11.86
C LEU A 399 -4.10 59.01 -11.60
N SER A 400 -2.80 58.77 -11.78
CA SER A 400 -2.20 58.64 -13.12
C SER A 400 -0.71 58.28 -13.06
N GLY A 401 -0.17 57.78 -14.19
CA GLY A 401 1.26 57.45 -14.37
C GLY A 401 1.66 56.05 -13.84
N GLY A 402 2.52 55.29 -14.51
CA GLY A 402 3.07 55.49 -15.85
C GLY A 402 4.52 55.00 -16.03
N ALA A 403 4.75 53.68 -16.12
CA ALA A 403 6.02 53.12 -16.59
C ALA A 403 5.81 51.70 -17.16
N ALA A 404 6.47 51.40 -18.28
CA ALA A 404 6.64 50.05 -18.80
C ALA A 404 7.86 49.37 -18.13
N PRO A 405 7.97 48.03 -18.10
CA PRO A 405 9.10 47.36 -17.46
C PRO A 405 10.42 47.61 -18.23
N PRO A 406 11.56 47.75 -17.52
CA PRO A 406 12.86 47.86 -18.16
C PRO A 406 13.26 46.51 -18.77
N THR A 407 13.53 46.49 -20.07
CA THR A 407 14.14 45.36 -20.76
C THR A 407 15.61 45.22 -20.37
N ALA A 408 15.94 44.16 -19.63
CA ALA A 408 17.32 43.79 -19.33
C ALA A 408 17.94 42.97 -20.46
N THR A 409 18.66 43.63 -21.37
CA THR A 409 19.53 43.00 -22.37
C THR A 409 20.67 42.25 -21.65
N PRO A 410 21.07 41.04 -22.07
CA PRO A 410 22.05 40.24 -21.33
C PRO A 410 23.44 40.89 -21.30
N THR A 411 23.99 41.06 -20.09
CA THR A 411 25.37 41.47 -19.87
C THR A 411 26.33 40.35 -20.28
N ALA A 412 27.39 40.68 -21.00
CA ALA A 412 28.35 39.70 -21.53
C ALA A 412 29.11 38.95 -20.41
N ALA A 413 29.48 37.70 -20.68
CA ALA A 413 30.28 36.88 -19.78
C ALA A 413 31.73 37.39 -19.71
N THR A 414 32.21 37.71 -18.50
CA THR A 414 33.61 38.06 -18.25
C THR A 414 34.42 36.78 -18.04
N ALA A 415 35.35 36.48 -18.96
CA ALA A 415 36.17 35.28 -18.87
C ALA A 415 37.27 35.39 -17.80
N THR A 416 37.43 34.36 -16.97
CA THR A 416 38.60 34.18 -16.10
C THR A 416 39.81 33.69 -16.92
N PRO A 417 41.04 34.19 -16.65
CA PRO A 417 42.23 33.84 -17.43
C PRO A 417 42.77 32.44 -17.10
N VAL A 418 43.19 31.72 -18.14
CA VAL A 418 43.86 30.41 -18.04
C VAL A 418 45.38 30.62 -17.84
N PRO A 419 46.03 29.94 -16.87
CA PRO A 419 47.49 30.00 -16.72
C PRO A 419 48.22 29.24 -17.85
N PRO A 420 49.41 29.72 -18.31
CA PRO A 420 50.06 29.18 -19.49
C PRO A 420 50.75 27.83 -19.28
N THR A 421 50.69 26.97 -20.29
CA THR A 421 51.35 25.66 -20.33
C THR A 421 52.89 25.80 -20.36
N ALA A 422 53.59 25.19 -19.40
CA ALA A 422 55.05 25.18 -19.36
C ALA A 422 55.65 24.14 -20.33
N THR A 423 56.68 24.54 -21.08
CA THR A 423 57.34 23.70 -22.10
C THR A 423 58.35 22.73 -21.48
N ALA A 424 58.46 21.51 -22.02
CA ALA A 424 59.41 20.51 -21.57
C ALA A 424 60.84 20.72 -22.13
N THR A 425 61.86 20.40 -21.33
CA THR A 425 63.27 20.29 -21.74
C THR A 425 63.94 19.08 -21.08
N PRO A 426 64.99 18.48 -21.68
CA PRO A 426 65.37 17.09 -21.43
C PRO A 426 66.26 16.86 -20.19
N ARG A 427 66.34 15.59 -19.78
CA ARG A 427 67.04 15.10 -18.58
C ARG A 427 68.47 14.62 -18.91
N PRO A 428 69.50 14.91 -18.09
CA PRO A 428 70.82 14.28 -18.21
C PRO A 428 70.82 12.80 -17.77
N PRO A 429 71.85 12.01 -18.12
CA PRO A 429 71.85 10.55 -17.97
C PRO A 429 72.13 10.03 -16.55
N THR A 430 71.86 8.73 -16.37
CA THR A 430 71.94 7.99 -15.10
C THR A 430 73.35 7.60 -14.66
N SER A 431 73.59 7.57 -13.34
CA SER A 431 74.67 6.81 -12.70
C SER A 431 74.09 5.86 -11.64
N THR A 432 74.50 4.59 -11.69
CA THR A 432 73.98 3.52 -10.82
C THR A 432 74.80 3.38 -9.54
N PRO A 433 74.17 3.05 -8.40
CA PRO A 433 74.83 2.26 -7.37
C PRO A 433 74.05 1.00 -6.95
N THR A 434 74.81 -0.08 -6.80
CA THR A 434 74.69 -1.29 -5.95
C THR A 434 73.34 -1.61 -5.23
N PRO A 435 72.86 -2.87 -5.29
CA PRO A 435 71.57 -3.25 -4.69
C PRO A 435 71.56 -3.21 -3.15
N ALA A 436 70.43 -2.73 -2.60
CA ALA A 436 70.03 -2.89 -1.21
C ALA A 436 69.45 -4.31 -0.96
N PRO A 437 69.41 -4.82 0.29
CA PRO A 437 68.92 -6.17 0.58
C PRO A 437 67.43 -6.34 0.23
N THR A 438 67.05 -7.56 -0.14
CA THR A 438 65.69 -7.93 -0.55
C THR A 438 64.68 -7.65 0.55
N ALA A 439 63.94 -6.55 0.43
CA ALA A 439 62.81 -6.27 1.28
C ALA A 439 61.69 -7.29 1.01
N THR A 440 61.18 -7.93 2.06
CA THR A 440 59.93 -8.70 2.01
C THR A 440 58.83 -7.80 1.43
N PRO A 441 58.04 -8.26 0.43
CA PRO A 441 57.01 -7.41 -0.18
C PRO A 441 56.03 -6.94 0.89
N THR A 442 55.95 -5.62 1.09
CA THR A 442 54.96 -5.01 1.96
C THR A 442 53.57 -5.39 1.42
N PRO A 443 52.66 -5.95 2.25
CA PRO A 443 51.35 -6.35 1.77
C PRO A 443 50.61 -5.11 1.26
N THR A 444 50.22 -5.13 -0.02
CA THR A 444 49.34 -4.10 -0.59
C THR A 444 48.10 -3.97 0.28
N PRO A 445 47.72 -2.75 0.72
CA PRO A 445 46.53 -2.59 1.55
C PRO A 445 45.32 -3.10 0.77
N GLN A 446 44.70 -4.16 1.26
CA GLN A 446 43.52 -4.75 0.63
C GLN A 446 42.34 -3.81 0.81
N SER A 447 41.65 -3.49 -0.29
CA SER A 447 40.37 -2.78 -0.22
C SER A 447 39.40 -3.54 0.69
N PRO A 448 38.60 -2.86 1.52
CA PRO A 448 37.66 -3.53 2.41
C PRO A 448 36.60 -4.29 1.60
N GLN A 449 36.30 -5.52 2.01
CA GLN A 449 35.40 -6.44 1.34
C GLN A 449 34.59 -7.24 2.36
N ALA A 450 33.28 -7.32 2.17
CA ALA A 450 32.49 -8.35 2.83
C ALA A 450 32.82 -9.73 2.24
N ARG A 451 32.87 -10.75 3.09
CA ARG A 451 33.08 -12.15 2.70
C ARG A 451 32.38 -13.08 3.69
N ILE A 452 31.79 -14.14 3.16
CA ILE A 452 31.29 -15.27 3.94
C ILE A 452 32.30 -16.42 3.77
N ALA A 453 32.53 -17.20 4.81
CA ALA A 453 33.20 -18.49 4.73
C ALA A 453 32.35 -19.58 5.40
N GLY A 454 32.00 -20.60 4.63
CA GLY A 454 31.22 -21.78 5.06
C GLY A 454 31.29 -22.87 3.99
N PRO A 455 30.64 -24.02 4.19
CA PRO A 455 30.61 -25.10 3.20
C PRO A 455 29.72 -24.74 2.00
N SER A 456 30.04 -25.29 0.82
CA SER A 456 29.22 -25.18 -0.39
C SER A 456 28.21 -26.32 -0.54
N SER A 457 28.20 -27.30 0.38
CA SER A 457 27.19 -28.37 0.42
C SER A 457 26.87 -28.84 1.85
N ALA A 458 25.66 -29.34 2.07
CA ALA A 458 25.19 -29.92 3.33
C ALA A 458 24.09 -30.98 3.14
N ALA A 459 23.78 -31.73 4.20
CA ALA A 459 22.64 -32.65 4.25
C ALA A 459 21.36 -31.93 4.70
N VAL A 460 20.20 -32.42 4.24
CA VAL A 460 18.88 -31.92 4.67
C VAL A 460 18.71 -32.14 6.18
N GLY A 461 18.32 -31.09 6.91
CA GLY A 461 18.06 -31.12 8.36
C GLY A 461 19.28 -30.93 9.26
N GLU A 462 20.51 -30.93 8.72
CA GLU A 462 21.72 -30.68 9.52
C GLU A 462 21.97 -29.17 9.74
N PRO A 463 22.53 -28.75 10.91
CA PRO A 463 22.93 -27.37 11.14
C PRO A 463 24.25 -27.03 10.42
N VAL A 464 24.22 -25.96 9.62
CA VAL A 464 25.35 -25.46 8.83
C VAL A 464 25.78 -24.09 9.34
N THR A 465 27.05 -23.93 9.75
CA THR A 465 27.59 -22.64 10.21
C THR A 465 28.36 -21.92 9.10
N PHE A 466 28.11 -20.62 8.98
CA PHE A 466 28.80 -19.66 8.13
C PHE A 466 29.45 -18.60 9.00
N SER A 467 30.61 -18.11 8.58
CA SER A 467 31.44 -17.16 9.33
C SER A 467 31.72 -15.88 8.53
N ASN A 468 31.80 -14.75 9.23
CA ASN A 468 32.08 -13.43 8.70
C ASN A 468 33.59 -13.29 8.46
N ALA A 469 34.02 -13.55 7.22
CA ALA A 469 35.42 -13.52 6.79
C ALA A 469 35.84 -12.15 6.22
N SER A 470 35.11 -11.09 6.56
CA SER A 470 35.21 -9.77 5.94
C SER A 470 36.39 -8.95 6.45
N THR A 471 36.88 -8.03 5.62
CA THR A 471 37.85 -7.00 6.02
C THR A 471 37.14 -5.70 6.38
N GLY A 472 37.36 -5.23 7.61
CA GLY A 472 36.77 -3.99 8.14
C GLY A 472 37.31 -2.72 7.47
N ILE A 473 36.52 -1.64 7.54
CA ILE A 473 36.87 -0.35 6.95
C ILE A 473 37.76 0.45 7.91
N ALA A 474 38.95 0.84 7.45
CA ALA A 474 39.90 1.59 8.27
C ALA A 474 39.33 2.97 8.68
N GLY A 475 39.20 3.20 9.98
CA GLY A 475 38.65 4.44 10.54
C GLY A 475 37.12 4.49 10.66
N ALA A 476 36.42 3.38 10.39
CA ALA A 476 34.98 3.27 10.63
C ALA A 476 34.66 2.06 11.54
N GLU A 477 33.73 2.27 12.47
CA GLU A 477 33.26 1.26 13.41
C GLU A 477 32.17 0.40 12.77
N LEU A 478 32.08 -0.89 13.12
CA LEU A 478 31.07 -1.79 12.59
C LEU A 478 29.74 -1.58 13.34
N LEU A 479 28.84 -0.82 12.71
CA LEU A 479 27.49 -0.48 13.18
C LEU A 479 26.61 -1.70 13.48
N ASP A 480 26.51 -2.60 12.50
CA ASP A 480 25.66 -3.80 12.55
C ASP A 480 26.14 -4.89 11.58
N VAL A 481 25.79 -6.14 11.91
CA VAL A 481 25.95 -7.32 11.06
C VAL A 481 24.59 -8.00 10.88
N SER A 482 24.15 -8.10 9.63
CA SER A 482 22.90 -8.77 9.26
C SER A 482 23.18 -9.99 8.37
N TRP A 483 22.62 -11.13 8.77
CA TRP A 483 22.62 -12.38 8.02
C TRP A 483 21.22 -12.66 7.46
N SER A 484 21.12 -13.22 6.27
CA SER A 484 19.87 -13.76 5.71
C SER A 484 20.15 -14.92 4.74
N ALA A 485 19.12 -15.63 4.28
CA ALA A 485 19.26 -16.68 3.28
C ALA A 485 17.99 -16.82 2.44
N THR A 486 18.08 -17.43 1.25
CA THR A 486 16.91 -17.71 0.39
C THR A 486 16.01 -18.84 0.92
N GLY A 487 16.43 -19.54 1.98
CA GLY A 487 15.66 -20.56 2.67
C GLY A 487 16.41 -21.13 3.88
N GLY A 488 15.85 -22.17 4.48
CA GLY A 488 16.33 -22.71 5.76
C GLY A 488 15.94 -21.83 6.97
N ARG A 489 16.29 -22.30 8.16
CA ARG A 489 15.92 -21.72 9.45
C ARG A 489 17.16 -21.49 10.30
N PHE A 490 17.44 -20.22 10.61
CA PHE A 490 18.53 -19.84 11.51
C PHE A 490 18.31 -20.46 12.91
N THR A 491 19.36 -21.07 13.46
CA THR A 491 19.46 -21.52 14.86
C THR A 491 20.31 -20.57 15.69
N SER A 492 21.24 -19.84 15.06
CA SER A 492 22.02 -18.74 15.62
C SER A 492 22.32 -17.70 14.54
N ALA A 493 22.48 -16.44 14.94
CA ALA A 493 23.02 -15.38 14.09
C ALA A 493 23.63 -14.29 14.98
N GLY A 494 24.87 -13.91 14.69
CA GLY A 494 25.60 -12.85 15.38
C GLY A 494 26.78 -12.36 14.55
N ASP A 495 27.54 -11.41 15.10
CA ASP A 495 28.42 -10.54 14.31
C ASP A 495 29.58 -11.29 13.64
N GLY A 496 30.01 -12.42 14.23
CA GLY A 496 31.04 -13.31 13.69
C GLY A 496 30.52 -14.49 12.89
N GLU A 497 29.35 -15.06 13.22
CA GLU A 497 28.86 -16.33 12.66
C GLU A 497 27.32 -16.43 12.67
N ALA A 498 26.77 -17.25 11.77
CA ALA A 498 25.39 -17.69 11.79
C ALA A 498 25.24 -19.18 11.43
N THR A 499 24.36 -19.89 12.12
CA THR A 499 24.05 -21.31 11.87
C THR A 499 22.63 -21.45 11.32
N ILE A 500 22.47 -22.20 10.22
CA ILE A 500 21.21 -22.39 9.48
C ILE A 500 20.92 -23.88 9.34
N VAL A 501 19.68 -24.30 9.57
CA VAL A 501 19.19 -25.65 9.27
C VAL A 501 18.32 -25.59 8.03
N PHE A 502 18.69 -26.30 6.97
CA PHE A 502 17.92 -26.37 5.72
C PHE A 502 17.02 -27.60 5.73
N GLU A 503 15.71 -27.39 5.90
CA GLU A 503 14.73 -28.48 6.17
C GLU A 503 14.20 -29.16 4.89
N GLU A 504 14.57 -28.66 3.71
CA GLU A 504 14.26 -29.23 2.39
C GLU A 504 15.53 -29.28 1.51
N PRO A 505 15.62 -30.18 0.51
CA PRO A 505 16.72 -30.20 -0.45
C PRO A 505 16.58 -29.09 -1.50
N GLY A 506 17.70 -28.48 -1.91
CA GLY A 506 17.69 -27.39 -2.89
C GLY A 506 19.00 -26.61 -2.93
N CYS A 507 19.00 -25.54 -3.73
CA CYS A 507 20.10 -24.57 -3.80
C CYS A 507 19.68 -23.29 -3.06
N TYR A 508 20.52 -22.86 -2.11
CA TYR A 508 20.27 -21.67 -1.31
C TYR A 508 21.45 -20.70 -1.41
N GLU A 509 21.18 -19.39 -1.37
CA GLU A 509 22.21 -18.39 -1.07
C GLU A 509 22.07 -17.95 0.38
N VAL A 510 23.20 -17.77 1.05
CA VAL A 510 23.35 -17.09 2.33
C VAL A 510 23.96 -15.73 2.08
N PHE A 511 23.42 -14.68 2.68
CA PHE A 511 23.86 -13.30 2.54
C PHE A 511 24.39 -12.74 3.87
N LEU A 512 25.35 -11.82 3.74
CA LEU A 512 25.95 -11.06 4.82
C LEU A 512 25.98 -9.59 4.42
N VAL A 513 25.49 -8.71 5.29
CA VAL A 513 25.55 -7.26 5.14
C VAL A 513 26.21 -6.65 6.38
N LEU A 514 27.19 -5.79 6.14
CA LEU A 514 27.90 -5.01 7.15
C LEU A 514 27.58 -3.53 6.95
N VAL A 515 27.23 -2.84 8.03
CA VAL A 515 27.01 -1.38 8.04
C VAL A 515 28.06 -0.72 8.92
N PHE A 516 28.73 0.32 8.43
CA PHE A 516 29.81 1.01 9.16
C PHE A 516 29.41 2.43 9.59
N SER A 517 30.08 2.98 10.60
CA SER A 517 29.78 4.30 11.18
C SER A 517 30.04 5.49 10.26
N ASN A 518 30.70 5.27 9.12
CA ASN A 518 30.86 6.24 8.04
C ASN A 518 29.83 6.06 6.90
N GLU A 519 28.68 5.46 7.21
CA GLU A 519 27.55 5.13 6.32
C GLU A 519 27.86 4.13 5.19
N GLN A 520 29.11 3.68 5.04
CA GLN A 520 29.47 2.68 4.05
C GLN A 520 28.85 1.31 4.39
N ARG A 521 28.46 0.57 3.34
CA ARG A 521 27.91 -0.78 3.44
C ARG A 521 28.72 -1.74 2.58
N LEU A 522 28.97 -2.93 3.09
CA LEU A 522 29.59 -4.02 2.35
C LEU A 522 28.66 -5.23 2.40
N SER A 523 28.55 -5.98 1.30
CA SER A 523 27.69 -7.16 1.21
C SER A 523 28.37 -8.31 0.47
N ALA A 524 28.06 -9.54 0.86
CA ALA A 524 28.49 -10.77 0.20
C ALA A 524 27.36 -11.79 0.15
N SER A 525 27.41 -12.69 -0.83
CA SER A 525 26.62 -13.94 -0.84
C SER A 525 27.53 -15.16 -0.89
N HIS A 526 26.97 -16.32 -0.54
CA HIS A 526 27.63 -17.63 -0.60
C HIS A 526 26.57 -18.70 -0.89
N ALA A 527 26.75 -19.44 -1.97
CA ALA A 527 25.82 -20.50 -2.39
C ALA A 527 26.08 -21.83 -1.66
N ILE A 528 25.01 -22.56 -1.35
CA ILE A 528 25.07 -23.89 -0.75
C ILE A 528 24.04 -24.85 -1.37
N ALA A 529 24.52 -26.03 -1.76
CA ALA A 529 23.70 -27.18 -2.17
C ALA A 529 23.25 -27.98 -0.94
N VAL A 530 21.98 -28.36 -0.87
CA VAL A 530 21.43 -29.15 0.25
C VAL A 530 20.78 -30.44 -0.27
N GLY A 531 21.22 -31.58 0.27
CA GLY A 531 20.86 -32.89 -0.25
C GLY A 531 21.52 -33.17 -1.61
N ASP A 532 20.88 -33.96 -2.46
CA ASP A 532 21.38 -34.34 -3.79
C ASP A 532 21.20 -33.22 -4.85
N ALA A 533 21.07 -31.96 -4.43
CA ALA A 533 20.93 -30.82 -5.32
C ALA A 533 22.28 -30.46 -6.00
N ALA A 534 22.24 -30.21 -7.31
CA ALA A 534 23.34 -29.60 -8.04
C ALA A 534 23.03 -28.11 -8.25
N CYS A 535 23.99 -27.23 -7.92
CA CYS A 535 23.89 -25.80 -8.11
C CYS A 535 24.96 -25.35 -9.11
N GLU A 536 24.60 -24.43 -10.00
CA GLU A 536 25.49 -23.80 -10.99
C GLU A 536 26.07 -22.48 -10.46
#